data_AF-A0A951BR10-F1
#
_entry.id   AF-A0A951BR10-F1
#
_cell.length_a   1.000
_cell.length_b   1.000
_cell.length_c   1.000
_cell.angle_alpha   90.00
_cell.angle_beta   90.00
_cell.angle_gamma   90.00
#
_symmetry.space_group_name_H-M   'P 1'
#
loop_
_entity.id
_entity.type
_entity.pdbx_description
1 polymer ?
#
loop_
_entity_poly.entity_id
_entity_poly.type
_entity_poly.pdbx_seq_one_letter_code
_entity_poly.pdbx_strand_id
1 'polypeptide(L)'
;MKLTVHVIVHPEDDVESATVVREVFAVDRDALATDTLGLHLCEAQDLLAAVQDTVVTHQVSTALSAQVACPHCGAARRHKDSRPIVMRTLFGTLRVDSPRWWHCGCQPQTTTTFSPLAAMLPQRITPELS
;
A
#
# COMPACT_ATOMS: atom_id res chain seq x y z
N MET A 1 -27.19 -7.18 -15.25
CA MET A 1 -25.80 -7.26 -15.75
C MET A 1 -24.86 -7.25 -14.56
N LYS A 2 -23.86 -8.13 -14.52
CA LYS A 2 -22.81 -8.12 -13.50
C LYS A 2 -21.52 -7.59 -14.11
N LEU A 3 -20.84 -6.68 -13.42
CA LEU A 3 -19.51 -6.18 -13.76
C LEU A 3 -18.57 -6.38 -12.56
N THR A 4 -17.37 -6.85 -12.84
CA THR A 4 -16.32 -7.11 -11.84
C THR A 4 -15.02 -6.48 -12.31
N VAL A 5 -14.29 -5.82 -11.41
CA VAL A 5 -12.99 -5.22 -11.68
C VAL A 5 -11.92 -5.98 -10.90
N HIS A 6 -10.88 -6.41 -11.62
CA HIS A 6 -9.70 -7.04 -11.05
C HIS A 6 -8.49 -6.14 -11.22
N VAL A 7 -7.68 -6.02 -10.18
CA VAL A 7 -6.33 -5.46 -10.24
C VAL A 7 -5.34 -6.61 -10.36
N ILE A 8 -4.45 -6.49 -11.33
CA ILE A 8 -3.41 -7.46 -11.62
C ILE A 8 -2.07 -6.79 -11.29
N VAL A 9 -1.32 -7.35 -10.35
CA VAL A 9 0.00 -6.86 -9.95
C VAL A 9 1.06 -7.74 -10.59
N HIS A 10 1.88 -7.15 -11.44
CA HIS A 10 3.03 -7.81 -12.06
C HIS A 10 4.28 -7.53 -11.22
N PRO A 11 5.04 -8.56 -10.79
CA PRO A 11 6.32 -8.36 -10.13
C PRO A 11 7.34 -7.72 -11.10
N GLU A 12 8.25 -6.90 -10.57
CA GLU A 12 9.24 -6.15 -11.35
C GLU A 12 10.34 -7.03 -11.99
N ASP A 13 10.53 -8.26 -11.51
CA ASP A 13 11.52 -9.22 -12.03
C ASP A 13 10.88 -10.54 -12.45
N ASP A 14 11.43 -11.15 -13.51
CA ASP A 14 11.11 -12.43 -14.15
C ASP A 14 11.34 -13.68 -13.23
N VAL A 15 11.28 -13.48 -11.91
CA VAL A 15 11.56 -14.47 -10.88
C VAL A 15 10.24 -14.98 -10.32
N GLU A 16 9.67 -16.01 -10.96
CA GLU A 16 8.70 -17.01 -10.47
C GLU A 16 7.67 -16.55 -9.41
N SER A 17 7.33 -15.27 -9.40
CA SER A 17 6.44 -14.64 -8.46
C SER A 17 5.11 -14.58 -9.17
N ALA A 18 4.16 -15.38 -8.70
CA ALA A 18 2.87 -15.47 -9.35
C ALA A 18 2.22 -14.08 -9.40
N THR A 19 1.82 -13.67 -10.61
CA THR A 19 0.95 -12.52 -10.82
C THR A 19 -0.21 -12.59 -9.84
N VAL A 20 -0.36 -11.55 -9.00
CA VAL A 20 -1.44 -11.50 -8.02
C VAL A 20 -2.64 -10.85 -8.66
N VAL A 21 -3.76 -11.58 -8.70
CA VAL A 21 -5.05 -11.08 -9.18
C VAL A 21 -5.95 -10.85 -7.97
N ARG A 22 -6.42 -9.62 -7.79
CA ARG A 22 -7.36 -9.24 -6.70
C ARG A 22 -8.62 -8.65 -7.31
N GLU A 23 -9.77 -9.25 -7.02
CA GLU A 23 -11.06 -8.59 -7.27
C GLU A 23 -11.17 -7.42 -6.30
N VAL A 24 -11.36 -6.21 -6.82
CA VAL A 24 -11.42 -4.98 -6.02
C VAL A 24 -12.81 -4.35 -5.99
N PHE A 25 -13.68 -4.75 -6.92
CA PHE A 25 -15.01 -4.18 -7.05
C PHE A 25 -15.91 -5.11 -7.85
N ALA A 26 -17.17 -5.21 -7.44
CA ALA A 26 -18.21 -5.90 -8.18
C ALA A 26 -19.51 -5.10 -8.06
N VAL A 27 -20.25 -5.02 -9.16
CA VAL A 27 -21.55 -4.34 -9.22
C VAL A 27 -22.52 -5.13 -10.06
N ASP A 28 -23.75 -5.24 -9.56
CA ASP A 28 -24.89 -5.75 -10.29
C ASP A 28 -25.80 -4.59 -10.70
N ARG A 29 -26.29 -4.65 -11.93
CA ARG A 29 -27.16 -3.66 -12.54
C ARG A 29 -28.42 -4.29 -13.07
N ASP A 30 -29.54 -3.65 -12.81
CA ASP A 30 -30.82 -4.01 -13.37
C ASP A 30 -30.99 -3.44 -14.79
N ALA A 31 -32.22 -3.29 -15.25
CA ALA A 31 -32.52 -2.73 -16.56
C ALA A 31 -31.90 -1.32 -16.73
N LEU A 32 -31.60 -0.98 -17.97
CA LEU A 32 -31.04 0.32 -18.33
C LEU A 32 -32.04 1.44 -17.99
N ALA A 33 -31.64 2.33 -17.10
CA ALA A 33 -32.38 3.51 -16.67
C ALA A 33 -31.38 4.64 -16.38
N THR A 34 -31.88 5.88 -16.28
CA THR A 34 -31.02 7.06 -16.04
C THR A 34 -30.24 6.96 -14.73
N ASP A 35 -30.83 6.36 -13.71
CA ASP A 35 -30.21 6.13 -12.40
C ASP A 35 -29.31 4.89 -12.34
N THR A 36 -29.46 3.93 -13.26
CA THR A 36 -28.56 2.76 -13.36
C THR A 36 -27.42 2.95 -14.37
N LEU A 37 -27.42 4.08 -15.09
CA LEU A 37 -26.43 4.42 -16.10
C LEU A 37 -25.08 4.80 -15.46
N GLY A 38 -24.06 3.98 -15.69
CA GLY A 38 -22.69 4.24 -15.25
C GLY A 38 -22.42 3.88 -13.78
N LEU A 39 -21.35 4.47 -13.24
CA LEU A 39 -20.99 4.34 -11.82
C LEU A 39 -21.62 5.48 -11.02
N HIS A 40 -22.17 5.13 -9.88
CA HIS A 40 -22.55 6.09 -8.84
C HIS A 40 -21.30 6.64 -8.19
N LEU A 41 -21.43 7.81 -7.56
CA LEU A 41 -20.29 8.45 -6.89
C LEU A 41 -19.71 7.57 -5.78
N CYS A 42 -20.56 6.91 -4.98
CA CYS A 42 -20.12 5.99 -3.94
C CYS A 42 -19.33 4.82 -4.52
N GLU A 43 -19.81 4.22 -5.60
CA GLU A 43 -19.14 3.10 -6.27
C GLU A 43 -17.79 3.51 -6.88
N ALA A 44 -17.72 4.70 -7.48
CA ALA A 44 -16.46 5.23 -7.99
C ALA A 44 -15.46 5.47 -6.85
N GLN A 45 -15.92 5.96 -5.70
CA GLN A 45 -15.08 6.12 -4.51
C GLN A 45 -14.60 4.77 -3.96
N ASP A 46 -15.50 3.79 -3.83
CA ASP A 46 -15.18 2.45 -3.32
C ASP A 46 -14.19 1.73 -4.24
N LEU A 47 -14.42 1.78 -5.56
CA LEU A 47 -13.53 1.23 -6.57
C LEU A 47 -12.13 1.85 -6.46
N LEU A 48 -12.03 3.18 -6.44
CA LEU A 48 -10.75 3.87 -6.40
C LEU A 48 -10.04 3.68 -5.06
N ALA A 49 -10.76 3.61 -3.94
CA ALA A 49 -10.21 3.28 -2.64
C ALA A 49 -9.59 1.87 -2.62
N ALA A 50 -10.29 0.87 -3.16
CA ALA A 50 -9.80 -0.51 -3.22
C ALA A 50 -8.60 -0.68 -4.16
N VAL A 51 -8.59 0.03 -5.29
CA VAL A 51 -7.42 0.10 -6.18
C VAL A 51 -6.25 0.74 -5.45
N GLN A 52 -6.47 1.86 -4.76
CA GLN A 52 -5.40 2.58 -4.05
C GLN A 52 -4.80 1.75 -2.90
N ASP A 53 -5.63 1.04 -2.14
CA ASP A 53 -5.20 0.10 -1.11
C ASP A 53 -4.27 -0.98 -1.69
N THR A 54 -4.64 -1.54 -2.84
CA THR A 54 -3.83 -2.56 -3.54
C THR A 54 -2.48 -2.01 -3.97
N VAL A 55 -2.47 -0.83 -4.60
CA VAL A 55 -1.24 -0.17 -5.06
C VAL A 55 -0.32 0.14 -3.88
N VAL A 56 -0.84 0.77 -2.82
CA VAL A 56 -0.05 1.17 -1.65
C VAL A 56 0.49 -0.04 -0.91
N THR A 57 -0.29 -1.11 -0.76
CA THR A 57 0.17 -2.36 -0.15
C THR A 57 1.39 -2.93 -0.87
N HIS A 58 1.35 -2.98 -2.21
CA HIS A 58 2.48 -3.49 -2.98
C HIS A 58 3.70 -2.56 -2.89
N GLN A 59 3.51 -1.25 -3.10
CA GLN A 59 4.59 -0.25 -2.99
C GLN A 59 5.30 -0.30 -1.63
N VAL A 60 4.53 -0.43 -0.55
CA VAL A 60 5.05 -0.53 0.81
C VAL A 60 5.83 -1.82 1.01
N SER A 61 5.30 -2.96 0.55
CA SER A 61 5.99 -4.24 0.63
C SER A 61 7.36 -4.20 -0.07
N THR A 62 7.40 -3.64 -1.29
CA THR A 62 8.65 -3.47 -2.07
C THR A 62 9.63 -2.53 -1.35
N ALA A 63 9.15 -1.37 -0.91
CA ALA A 63 9.96 -0.39 -0.19
C ALA A 63 10.52 -0.91 1.14
N LEU A 64 9.78 -1.77 1.85
CA LEU A 64 10.24 -2.40 3.08
C LEU A 64 11.26 -3.50 2.79
N SER A 65 11.01 -4.36 1.80
CA SER A 65 11.94 -5.42 1.40
C SER A 65 13.32 -4.86 1.07
N ALA A 66 13.38 -3.73 0.37
CA ALA A 66 14.63 -3.03 0.05
C ALA A 66 15.42 -2.50 1.27
N GLN A 67 14.78 -2.36 2.44
CA GLN A 67 15.41 -1.80 3.65
C GLN A 67 15.71 -2.81 4.74
N VAL A 68 15.38 -4.10 4.54
CA VAL A 68 15.63 -5.17 5.52
C VAL A 68 17.13 -5.30 5.81
N ALA A 69 17.98 -5.19 4.79
CA ALA A 69 19.42 -5.22 4.96
C ALA A 69 19.96 -3.86 5.45
N CYS A 70 20.99 -3.89 6.30
CA CYS A 70 21.74 -2.68 6.59
C CYS A 70 22.47 -2.21 5.33
N PRO A 71 22.32 -0.94 4.90
CA PRO A 71 22.98 -0.44 3.70
C PRO A 71 24.52 -0.36 3.85
N HIS A 72 25.05 -0.51 5.07
CA HIS A 72 26.48 -0.38 5.33
C HIS A 72 27.21 -1.74 5.42
N CYS A 73 26.61 -2.72 6.08
CA CYS A 73 27.23 -4.04 6.29
C CYS A 73 26.42 -5.22 5.72
N GLY A 74 25.26 -4.96 5.11
CA GLY A 74 24.38 -6.00 4.57
C GLY A 74 23.61 -6.83 5.61
N ALA A 75 23.93 -6.73 6.90
CA ALA A 75 23.28 -7.52 7.94
C ALA A 75 21.78 -7.24 8.01
N ALA A 76 20.97 -8.32 8.08
CA ALA A 76 19.53 -8.21 8.23
C ALA A 76 19.18 -7.52 9.56
N ARG A 77 18.29 -6.52 9.48
CA ARG A 77 17.82 -5.79 10.65
C ARG A 77 16.83 -6.63 11.43
N ARG A 78 16.90 -6.54 12.76
CA ARG A 78 15.96 -7.21 13.65
C ARG A 78 14.64 -6.46 13.75
N HIS A 79 13.54 -7.20 13.67
CA HIS A 79 12.20 -6.70 13.94
C HIS A 79 11.97 -6.47 15.45
N LYS A 80 11.30 -5.37 15.79
CA LYS A 80 10.93 -5.01 17.16
C LYS A 80 9.43 -5.14 17.39
N ASP A 81 8.66 -4.32 16.67
CA ASP A 81 7.20 -4.28 16.67
C ASP A 81 6.73 -3.78 15.31
N SER A 82 5.43 -3.89 15.03
CA SER A 82 4.80 -3.24 13.87
C SER A 82 3.74 -2.28 14.37
N ARG A 83 3.67 -1.09 13.77
CA ARG A 83 2.62 -0.10 14.07
C ARG A 83 2.12 0.51 12.78
N PRO A 84 0.79 0.56 12.56
CA PRO A 84 0.26 1.18 11.38
C PRO A 84 0.52 2.69 11.41
N ILE A 85 0.91 3.24 10.28
CA ILE A 85 0.80 4.67 9.99
C ILE A 85 -0.49 4.93 9.24
N VAL A 86 -1.03 6.13 9.43
CA VAL A 86 -2.25 6.56 8.72
C VAL A 86 -1.84 7.46 7.57
N MET A 87 -2.32 7.14 6.37
CA MET A 87 -2.18 7.96 5.17
C MET A 87 -3.58 8.41 4.74
N ARG A 88 -3.79 9.71 4.56
CA ARG A 88 -5.05 10.26 4.06
C ARG A 88 -4.97 10.49 2.56
N THR A 89 -6.02 10.12 1.84
CA THR A 89 -6.12 10.23 0.39
C THR A 89 -7.49 10.79 0.02
N LEU A 90 -7.65 11.26 -1.23
CA LEU A 90 -8.94 11.71 -1.73
C LEU A 90 -10.02 10.62 -1.66
N PHE A 91 -9.61 9.36 -1.74
CA PHE A 91 -10.50 8.19 -1.76
C PHE A 91 -10.70 7.56 -0.39
N GLY A 92 -10.06 8.08 0.66
CA GLY A 92 -10.28 7.61 2.03
C GLY A 92 -9.02 7.61 2.89
N THR A 93 -9.04 6.79 3.94
CA THR A 93 -7.92 6.67 4.87
C THR A 93 -7.30 5.28 4.74
N LEU A 94 -6.01 5.23 4.43
CA LEU A 94 -5.23 4.01 4.35
C LEU A 94 -4.47 3.79 5.66
N ARG A 95 -4.53 2.56 6.19
CA ARG A 95 -3.74 2.14 7.35
C ARG A 95 -2.64 1.23 6.84
N VAL A 96 -1.41 1.73 6.89
CA VAL A 96 -0.25 1.04 6.31
C VAL A 96 0.63 0.53 7.43
N ASP A 97 0.82 -0.78 7.50
CA ASP A 97 1.67 -1.39 8.53
C ASP A 97 3.14 -1.00 8.34
N SER A 98 3.68 -0.28 9.34
CA SER A 98 5.11 0.03 9.38
C SER A 98 5.80 -0.83 10.42
N PRO A 99 6.76 -1.70 10.03
CA PRO A 99 7.60 -2.36 11.00
C PRO A 99 8.47 -1.31 11.71
N ARG A 100 8.93 -1.64 12.89
CA ARG A 100 9.99 -0.93 13.57
C ARG A 100 11.17 -1.87 13.70
N TRP A 101 12.32 -1.42 13.25
CA TRP A 101 13.54 -2.21 13.28
C TRP A 101 14.55 -1.62 14.23
N TRP A 102 15.38 -2.48 14.79
CA TRP A 102 16.59 -2.05 15.48
C TRP A 102 17.58 -1.52 14.45
N HIS A 103 18.30 -0.45 14.79
CA HIS A 103 19.45 -0.08 13.99
C HIS A 103 20.52 -1.17 14.07
N CYS A 104 21.31 -1.31 12.99
CA CYS A 104 22.47 -2.18 13.02
C CYS A 104 23.54 -1.57 13.93
N GLY A 105 24.22 -2.39 14.72
CA GLY A 105 25.35 -1.97 15.56
C GLY A 105 26.64 -1.67 14.78
N CYS A 106 26.65 -1.80 13.45
CA CYS A 106 27.84 -1.56 12.62
C CYS A 106 28.21 -0.08 12.47
N GLN A 107 27.33 0.84 12.90
CA GLN A 107 27.53 2.29 12.87
C GLN A 107 26.95 2.92 14.14
N PRO A 108 27.51 4.03 14.63
CA PRO A 108 26.90 4.78 15.73
C PRO A 108 25.54 5.34 15.30
N GLN A 109 24.55 5.29 16.20
CA GLN A 109 23.17 5.71 15.93
C GLN A 109 22.66 6.54 17.10
N THR A 110 21.88 7.57 16.79
CA THR A 110 21.28 8.47 17.80
C THR A 110 20.11 7.81 18.54
N THR A 111 19.47 6.82 17.91
CA THR A 111 18.37 6.06 18.50
C THR A 111 18.60 4.56 18.32
N THR A 112 17.92 3.76 19.13
CA THR A 112 18.04 2.29 19.08
C THR A 112 17.18 1.68 17.98
N THR A 113 16.06 2.31 17.62
CA THR A 113 15.07 1.77 16.68
C THR A 113 14.49 2.86 15.79
N PHE A 114 14.12 2.51 14.56
CA PHE A 114 13.47 3.41 13.61
C PHE A 114 12.28 2.73 12.92
N SER A 115 11.35 3.53 12.41
CA SER A 115 10.23 3.09 11.57
C SER A 115 10.47 3.61 10.14
N PRO A 116 10.70 2.72 9.16
CA PRO A 116 11.11 3.09 7.81
C PRO A 116 10.02 3.88 7.08
N LEU A 117 8.76 3.42 7.10
CA LEU A 117 7.67 4.17 6.45
C LEU A 117 7.39 5.50 7.14
N ALA A 118 7.64 5.58 8.46
CA ALA A 118 7.54 6.85 9.15
C ALA A 118 8.53 7.87 8.59
N ALA A 119 9.77 7.44 8.29
CA ALA A 119 10.79 8.28 7.68
C ALA A 119 10.51 8.59 6.20
N MET A 120 10.01 7.62 5.42
CA MET A 120 9.79 7.79 3.97
C MET A 120 8.55 8.64 3.63
N LEU A 121 7.51 8.62 4.46
CA LEU A 121 6.21 9.25 4.15
C LEU A 121 5.81 10.35 5.15
N PRO A 122 6.65 11.37 5.40
CA PRO A 122 6.46 12.26 6.55
C PRO A 122 5.15 13.07 6.53
N GLN A 123 4.61 13.42 5.35
CA GLN A 123 3.43 14.27 5.22
C GLN A 123 2.11 13.58 5.57
N ARG A 124 2.05 12.24 5.55
CA ARG A 124 0.84 11.43 5.87
C ARG A 124 -0.43 11.75 5.07
N ILE A 125 -0.29 12.49 3.97
CA ILE A 125 -1.37 12.85 3.05
C ILE A 125 -0.85 12.66 1.62
N THR A 126 -1.74 12.28 0.69
CA THR A 126 -1.40 12.30 -0.73
C THR A 126 -1.55 13.72 -1.31
N PRO A 127 -0.90 14.04 -2.43
CA PRO A 127 -0.88 15.39 -3.01
C PRO A 127 -2.27 15.95 -3.35
N GLU A 128 -3.26 15.10 -3.56
CA GLU A 128 -4.63 15.51 -3.91
C GLU A 128 -5.39 16.11 -2.71
N LEU A 129 -4.83 16.03 -1.50
CA LEU A 129 -5.37 16.64 -0.28
C LEU A 129 -4.52 17.82 0.26
N SER A 130 -3.46 18.23 -0.46
CA SER A 130 -2.59 19.33 -0.05
C SER A 130 -2.99 20.69 -0.63
#